data_AF-A0A7S3HN66-F1
#
_entry.id   AF-A0A7S3HN66-F1
#
_cell.length_a   1.000
_cell.length_b   1.000
_cell.length_c   1.000
_cell.angle_alpha   90.00
_cell.angle_beta   90.00
_cell.angle_gamma   90.00
#
_symmetry.space_group_name_H-M   'P 1'
#
loop_
_entity.id
_entity.type
_entity.pdbx_description
1 polymer ?
#
loop_
_entity_poly.entity_id
_entity_poly.type
_entity_poly.pdbx_seq_one_letter_code
_entity_poly.pdbx_strand_id
1 'polypeptide(L)'
;GRELDNIPSKLRDCKMNLLLGDLLRKSNNRRSAILAYKEALASAPYAIEVIEKLVSLGVEAVEILPILDEALRGKESVATKTDGWLHTLVAGLVHKRNHEYEKSFSQFNRLANIYPQNAYLLTNQASLTYDMHQESQSMTLFKQVRKLDNRL
;
A
#
# COMPACT_ATOMS: atom_id res chain seq x y z
N GLY A 1 23.57 -12.15 -2.13
CA GLY A 1 23.06 -10.76 -1.97
C GLY A 1 23.56 -9.81 -3.05
N ARG A 2 24.88 -9.76 -3.30
CA ARG A 2 25.52 -8.83 -4.27
C ARG A 2 25.21 -9.10 -5.75
N GLU A 3 24.62 -10.25 -6.09
CA GLU A 3 24.34 -10.61 -7.49
C GLU A 3 23.20 -9.78 -8.09
N LEU A 4 22.21 -9.37 -7.28
CA LEU A 4 21.08 -8.56 -7.75
C LEU A 4 21.44 -7.10 -8.02
N ASP A 5 22.43 -6.56 -7.29
CA ASP A 5 22.96 -5.20 -7.54
C ASP A 5 23.65 -5.11 -8.92
N ASN A 6 24.22 -6.22 -9.39
CA ASN A 6 24.94 -6.29 -10.66
C ASN A 6 24.02 -6.44 -11.88
N ILE A 7 22.74 -6.75 -11.68
CA ILE A 7 21.77 -6.85 -12.77
C ILE A 7 21.32 -5.43 -13.15
N PRO A 8 21.48 -5.00 -14.42
CA PRO A 8 21.01 -3.69 -14.86
C PRO A 8 19.53 -3.50 -14.54
N SER A 9 19.16 -2.31 -14.05
CA SER A 9 17.77 -1.99 -13.67
C SER A 9 16.75 -2.27 -14.79
N LYS A 10 17.17 -2.12 -16.05
CA LYS A 10 16.34 -2.41 -17.25
C LYS A 10 15.96 -3.87 -17.43
N LEU A 11 16.68 -4.80 -16.81
CA LEU A 11 16.44 -6.25 -16.91
C LEU A 11 15.75 -6.82 -15.67
N ARG A 12 15.51 -6.00 -14.63
CA ARG A 12 14.85 -6.44 -13.41
C ARG A 12 13.34 -6.34 -13.55
N ASP A 13 12.65 -7.44 -13.26
CA ASP A 13 11.19 -7.45 -13.14
C ASP A 13 10.75 -6.91 -11.76
N CYS A 14 9.43 -6.78 -11.57
CA CYS A 14 8.86 -6.29 -10.30
C CYS A 14 9.33 -7.12 -9.09
N LYS A 15 9.42 -8.45 -9.22
CA LYS A 15 9.77 -9.34 -8.10
C LYS A 15 11.24 -9.16 -7.73
N MET A 16 12.11 -9.00 -8.72
CA MET A 16 13.53 -8.73 -8.53
C MET A 16 13.76 -7.38 -7.83
N ASN A 17 13.07 -6.33 -8.26
CA ASN A 17 13.16 -5.01 -7.63
C ASN A 17 12.59 -4.99 -6.21
N LEU A 18 11.49 -5.71 -5.96
CA LEU A 18 10.92 -5.88 -4.63
C LEU A 18 11.90 -6.60 -3.68
N LEU A 19 12.47 -7.73 -4.11
CA LEU A 19 13.46 -8.48 -3.34
C LEU A 19 14.72 -7.65 -3.08
N LEU A 20 15.20 -6.92 -4.09
CA LEU A 20 16.34 -6.02 -3.95
C LEU A 20 16.05 -4.93 -2.89
N GLY A 21 14.87 -4.32 -2.94
CA GLY A 21 14.45 -3.35 -1.92
C GLY A 21 14.43 -3.94 -0.51
N ASP A 22 13.99 -5.18 -0.35
CA ASP A 22 13.98 -5.87 0.96
C ASP A 22 15.39 -6.13 1.48
N LEU A 23 16.31 -6.56 0.62
CA LEU A 23 17.71 -6.77 0.96
C LEU A 23 18.41 -5.47 1.35
N LEU A 24 18.16 -4.39 0.61
CA LEU A 24 18.72 -3.06 0.87
C LEU A 24 18.17 -2.48 2.18
N ARG A 25 16.88 -2.68 2.46
CA ARG A 25 16.26 -2.30 3.74
C ARG A 25 16.91 -3.04 4.91
N LYS A 26 17.11 -4.36 4.80
CA LYS A 26 17.80 -5.17 5.82
C LYS A 26 19.25 -4.76 6.02
N SER A 27 19.90 -4.25 4.97
CA SER A 27 21.26 -3.74 5.00
C SER A 27 21.35 -2.28 5.47
N ASN A 28 20.28 -1.73 6.04
CA ASN A 28 20.14 -0.35 6.48
C ASN A 28 20.37 0.72 5.39
N ASN A 29 20.30 0.33 4.12
CA ASN A 29 20.42 1.24 2.98
C ASN A 29 19.02 1.70 2.52
N ARG A 30 18.40 2.56 3.33
CA ARG A 30 17.04 3.07 3.10
C ARG A 30 16.90 3.77 1.75
N ARG A 31 17.89 4.58 1.34
CA ARG A 31 17.82 5.35 0.08
C ARG A 31 17.75 4.42 -1.13
N SER A 32 18.65 3.44 -1.21
CA SER A 32 18.64 2.49 -2.31
C SER A 32 17.40 1.58 -2.28
N ALA A 33 16.91 1.22 -1.09
CA ALA A 33 15.67 0.47 -0.95
C ALA A 33 14.46 1.23 -1.53
N ILE A 34 14.34 2.53 -1.24
CA ILE A 34 13.29 3.39 -1.81
C ILE A 34 13.37 3.41 -3.33
N LEU A 35 14.56 3.56 -3.91
CA LEU A 35 14.74 3.54 -5.36
C LEU A 35 14.29 2.21 -5.97
N ALA A 36 14.71 1.08 -5.40
CA ALA A 36 14.30 -0.24 -5.87
C ALA A 36 12.78 -0.45 -5.80
N TYR A 37 12.12 -0.01 -4.73
CA TYR A 37 10.67 -0.08 -4.62
C TYR A 37 9.94 0.86 -5.60
N LYS A 38 10.47 2.06 -5.87
CA LYS A 38 9.92 2.97 -6.88
C LYS A 38 10.00 2.34 -8.29
N GLU A 39 11.11 1.67 -8.61
CA GLU A 39 11.26 0.90 -9.85
C GLU A 39 10.25 -0.27 -9.92
N ALA A 40 10.07 -1.02 -8.82
CA ALA A 40 9.07 -2.08 -8.75
C ALA A 40 7.64 -1.53 -9.00
N LEU A 41 7.30 -0.41 -8.35
CA LEU A 41 5.98 0.21 -8.48
C LEU A 41 5.70 0.69 -9.91
N ALA A 42 6.68 1.28 -10.58
CA ALA A 42 6.55 1.72 -11.96
C ALA A 42 6.23 0.54 -12.92
N SER A 43 6.77 -0.65 -12.62
CA SER A 43 6.51 -1.86 -13.41
C SER A 43 5.17 -2.52 -13.09
N ALA A 44 4.72 -2.45 -11.83
CA ALA A 44 3.51 -3.10 -11.33
C ALA A 44 2.70 -2.14 -10.42
N PRO A 45 1.92 -1.21 -11.00
CA PRO A 45 1.24 -0.15 -10.23
C PRO A 45 0.16 -0.66 -9.27
N TYR A 46 -0.34 -1.88 -9.45
CA TYR A 46 -1.32 -2.50 -8.56
C TYR A 46 -0.71 -3.29 -7.40
N ALA A 47 0.62 -3.30 -7.26
CA ALA A 47 1.31 -4.01 -6.19
C ALA A 47 1.19 -3.27 -4.84
N ILE A 48 0.10 -3.52 -4.11
CA ILE A 48 -0.20 -2.89 -2.81
C ILE A 48 0.95 -3.08 -1.81
N GLU A 49 1.59 -4.26 -1.78
CA GLU A 49 2.74 -4.52 -0.91
C GLU A 49 3.89 -3.51 -1.15
N VAL A 50 4.16 -3.14 -2.40
CA VAL A 50 5.21 -2.16 -2.75
C VAL A 50 4.86 -0.77 -2.20
N ILE A 51 3.59 -0.38 -2.30
CA ILE A 51 3.06 0.87 -1.74
C ILE A 51 3.24 0.88 -0.22
N GLU A 52 2.83 -0.18 0.47
CA GLU A 52 2.99 -0.30 1.92
C GLU A 52 4.46 -0.21 2.34
N LYS A 53 5.38 -0.84 1.59
CA LYS A 53 6.82 -0.74 1.85
C LYS A 53 7.34 0.68 1.68
N LEU A 54 6.97 1.37 0.61
CA LEU A 54 7.34 2.78 0.39
C LEU A 54 6.82 3.69 1.50
N VAL A 55 5.55 3.54 1.87
CA VAL A 55 4.94 4.29 2.98
C VAL A 55 5.67 3.98 4.29
N SER A 56 5.94 2.70 4.62
CA SER A 56 6.68 2.33 5.84
C SER A 56 8.10 2.94 5.90
N LEU A 57 8.69 3.22 4.74
CA LEU A 57 9.96 3.93 4.59
C LEU A 57 9.80 5.46 4.49
N GLY A 58 8.65 6.00 4.92
CA GLY A 58 8.38 7.43 5.03
C GLY A 58 8.25 8.17 3.70
N VAL A 59 7.99 7.46 2.60
CA VAL A 59 7.73 8.12 1.30
C VAL A 59 6.31 8.67 1.32
N GLU A 60 6.16 9.96 0.97
CA GLU A 60 4.88 10.66 1.00
C GLU A 60 4.03 10.40 -0.26
N ALA A 61 2.73 10.64 -0.15
CA ALA A 61 1.80 10.46 -1.28
C ALA A 61 2.21 11.29 -2.52
N VAL A 62 2.72 12.50 -2.31
CA VAL A 62 3.20 13.39 -3.39
C VAL A 62 4.32 12.77 -4.24
N GLU A 63 5.08 11.83 -3.69
CA GLU A 63 6.12 11.11 -4.43
C GLU A 63 5.62 9.79 -5.05
N ILE A 64 4.60 9.17 -4.46
CA ILE A 64 4.07 7.87 -4.90
C ILE A 64 3.08 8.04 -6.05
N LEU A 65 2.15 9.01 -5.93
CA LEU A 65 1.05 9.19 -6.88
C LEU A 65 1.52 9.47 -8.32
N PRO A 66 2.53 10.34 -8.58
CA PRO A 66 3.00 10.56 -9.95
C PRO A 66 3.58 9.30 -10.62
N ILE A 67 4.20 8.40 -9.83
CA ILE A 67 4.71 7.13 -10.34
C ILE A 67 3.55 6.22 -10.76
N LEU A 68 2.50 6.19 -9.94
CA LEU A 68 1.28 5.44 -10.25
C LEU A 68 0.59 6.00 -11.50
N ASP A 69 0.39 7.30 -11.58
CA ASP A 69 -0.26 7.96 -12.72
C ASP A 69 0.48 7.67 -14.03
N GLU A 70 1.82 7.74 -14.01
CA GLU A 70 2.63 7.40 -15.18
C GLU A 70 2.54 5.91 -15.52
N ALA A 71 2.64 5.03 -14.53
CA ALA A 71 2.60 3.59 -14.73
C ALA A 71 1.23 3.09 -15.24
N LEU A 72 0.15 3.77 -14.84
CA LEU A 72 -1.23 3.49 -15.18
C LEU A 72 -1.69 4.15 -16.48
N ARG A 73 -0.96 5.15 -16.99
CA ARG A 73 -1.28 5.86 -18.23
C ARG A 73 -1.61 4.87 -19.36
N GLY A 74 -2.86 4.91 -19.84
CA GLY A 74 -3.35 4.05 -20.93
C GLY A 74 -3.61 2.58 -20.55
N LYS A 75 -3.43 2.19 -19.29
CA LYS A 75 -3.69 0.84 -18.76
C LYS A 75 -4.90 0.77 -17.82
N GLU A 76 -5.42 1.91 -17.38
CA GLU A 76 -6.56 1.98 -16.46
C GLU A 76 -7.85 1.45 -17.10
N SER A 77 -8.57 0.65 -16.34
CA SER A 77 -9.98 0.40 -16.61
C SER A 77 -10.80 1.65 -16.30
N VAL A 78 -11.95 1.80 -16.96
CA VAL A 78 -12.94 2.82 -16.62
C VAL A 78 -13.27 2.77 -15.12
N ALA A 79 -13.44 1.56 -14.57
CA ALA A 79 -13.75 1.35 -13.15
C ALA A 79 -12.66 1.94 -12.22
N THR A 80 -11.39 1.63 -12.49
CA THR A 80 -10.25 2.11 -11.67
C THR A 80 -10.05 3.62 -11.76
N LYS A 81 -10.42 4.22 -12.89
CA LYS A 81 -10.35 5.67 -13.08
C LYS A 81 -11.52 6.37 -12.39
N THR A 82 -12.70 5.76 -12.38
CA THR A 82 -13.92 6.36 -11.82
C THR A 82 -13.95 6.39 -10.30
N ASP A 83 -13.44 5.35 -9.64
CA ASP A 83 -13.52 5.26 -8.18
C ASP A 83 -12.30 5.85 -7.46
N GLY A 84 -11.17 6.01 -8.17
CA GLY A 84 -9.92 6.57 -7.63
C GLY A 84 -9.38 5.79 -6.44
N TRP A 85 -9.66 4.48 -6.37
CA TRP A 85 -9.43 3.69 -5.17
C TRP A 85 -7.96 3.65 -4.78
N LEU A 86 -7.05 3.61 -5.75
CA LEU A 86 -5.61 3.50 -5.51
C LEU A 86 -5.04 4.78 -4.88
N HIS A 87 -5.48 5.94 -5.37
CA HIS A 87 -5.13 7.24 -4.79
C HIS A 87 -5.62 7.35 -3.34
N THR A 88 -6.88 6.96 -3.12
CA THR A 88 -7.51 6.94 -1.79
C THR A 88 -6.76 6.00 -0.84
N LEU A 89 -6.31 4.85 -1.33
CA LEU A 89 -5.52 3.89 -0.56
C LEU A 89 -4.16 4.46 -0.15
N VAL A 90 -3.41 5.07 -1.08
CA VAL A 90 -2.11 5.70 -0.78
C VAL A 90 -2.29 6.79 0.29
N ALA A 91 -3.29 7.66 0.14
CA ALA A 91 -3.58 8.69 1.12
C ALA A 91 -3.92 8.10 2.50
N GLY A 92 -4.76 7.06 2.54
CA GLY A 92 -5.12 6.36 3.79
C GLY A 92 -3.90 5.77 4.51
N LEU A 93 -3.01 5.11 3.78
CA LEU A 93 -1.78 4.53 4.33
C LEU A 93 -0.80 5.59 4.83
N VAL A 94 -0.62 6.69 4.10
CA VAL A 94 0.25 7.79 4.51
C VAL A 94 -0.28 8.48 5.77
N HIS A 95 -1.58 8.77 5.83
CA HIS A 95 -2.21 9.32 7.04
C HIS A 95 -2.05 8.37 8.24
N LYS A 96 -2.22 7.06 8.05
CA LYS A 96 -2.02 6.06 9.11
C LYS A 96 -0.60 6.12 9.68
N ARG A 97 0.42 6.16 8.81
CA ARG A 97 1.83 6.28 9.21
C ARG A 97 2.11 7.59 9.95
N ASN A 98 1.47 8.68 9.54
CA ASN A 98 1.62 9.99 10.17
C ASN A 98 0.82 10.12 11.48
N HIS A 99 0.18 9.04 11.95
CA HIS A 99 -0.69 9.03 13.12
C HIS A 99 -1.91 9.96 12.98
N GLU A 100 -2.30 10.28 11.75
CA GLU A 100 -3.52 11.04 11.43
C GLU A 100 -4.70 10.07 11.29
N TYR A 101 -5.03 9.38 12.38
CA TYR A 101 -5.90 8.20 12.36
C TYR A 101 -7.32 8.50 11.86
N GLU A 102 -7.89 9.66 12.19
CA GLU A 102 -9.22 10.07 11.74
C GLU A 102 -9.25 10.31 10.22
N LYS A 103 -8.22 10.96 9.68
CA LYS A 103 -8.07 11.17 8.23
C LYS A 103 -7.92 9.83 7.52
N SER A 104 -7.06 8.95 8.06
CA SER A 104 -6.85 7.61 7.54
C SER A 104 -8.15 6.80 7.54
N PHE A 105 -8.88 6.80 8.66
CA PHE A 105 -10.14 6.08 8.81
C PHE A 105 -11.17 6.55 7.80
N SER A 106 -11.27 7.86 7.55
CA SER A 106 -12.14 8.41 6.51
C SER A 106 -11.83 7.86 5.12
N GLN A 107 -10.54 7.77 4.74
CA GLN A 107 -10.15 7.18 3.45
C GLN A 107 -10.50 5.69 3.37
N PHE A 108 -10.19 4.91 4.41
CA PHE A 108 -10.51 3.48 4.43
C PHE A 108 -12.03 3.23 4.46
N ASN A 109 -12.80 4.08 5.13
CA ASN A 109 -14.25 3.98 5.15
C ASN A 109 -14.87 4.27 3.77
N ARG A 110 -14.34 5.26 3.05
CA ARG A 110 -14.73 5.51 1.64
C ARG A 110 -14.47 4.28 0.77
N LEU A 111 -13.29 3.66 0.91
CA LEU A 111 -12.97 2.44 0.17
C LEU A 111 -13.86 1.26 0.57
N ALA A 112 -14.14 1.08 1.86
CA ALA A 112 -15.01 0.01 2.34
C ALA A 112 -16.46 0.17 1.87
N ASN A 113 -16.96 1.39 1.66
CA ASN A 113 -18.28 1.61 1.06
C ASN A 113 -18.34 1.11 -0.41
N ILE A 114 -17.24 1.20 -1.14
CA ILE A 114 -17.13 0.72 -2.52
C ILE A 114 -16.88 -0.80 -2.52
N TYR A 115 -16.08 -1.28 -1.56
CA TYR A 115 -15.60 -2.66 -1.44
C TYR A 115 -15.90 -3.27 -0.06
N PRO A 116 -17.18 -3.48 0.31
CA PRO A 116 -17.62 -3.76 1.70
C PRO A 116 -17.20 -5.10 2.28
N GLN A 117 -16.71 -6.03 1.46
CA GLN A 117 -16.23 -7.34 1.90
C GLN A 117 -14.73 -7.52 1.69
N ASN A 118 -14.00 -6.43 1.48
CA ASN A 118 -12.56 -6.48 1.35
C ASN A 118 -11.91 -6.59 2.74
N ALA A 119 -11.38 -7.78 3.06
CA ALA A 119 -10.76 -8.07 4.36
C ALA A 119 -9.58 -7.15 4.69
N TYR A 120 -8.81 -6.72 3.68
CA TYR A 120 -7.68 -5.81 3.87
C TYR A 120 -8.13 -4.40 4.31
N LEU A 121 -9.22 -3.88 3.73
CA LEU A 121 -9.78 -2.59 4.14
C LEU A 121 -10.36 -2.65 5.55
N LEU A 122 -11.12 -3.70 5.85
CA LEU A 122 -11.72 -3.91 7.17
C LEU A 122 -10.66 -4.09 8.26
N THR A 123 -9.57 -4.80 7.96
CA THR A 123 -8.42 -4.96 8.88
C THR A 123 -7.76 -3.62 9.18
N ASN A 124 -7.59 -2.76 8.18
CA ASN A 124 -7.06 -1.41 8.39
C ASN A 124 -8.00 -0.54 9.22
N GLN A 125 -9.32 -0.59 8.99
CA GLN A 125 -10.30 0.13 9.83
C GLN A 125 -10.31 -0.39 11.27
N ALA A 126 -10.20 -1.71 11.47
CA ALA A 126 -10.15 -2.33 12.79
C ALA A 126 -8.89 -1.91 13.56
N SER A 127 -7.75 -1.84 12.87
CA SER A 127 -6.48 -1.35 13.46
C SER A 127 -6.56 0.13 13.81
N LEU A 128 -7.10 0.96 12.91
CA LEU A 128 -7.25 2.41 13.16
C LEU A 128 -8.20 2.70 14.32
N THR A 129 -9.33 1.99 14.42
CA THR A 129 -10.27 2.14 15.54
C THR A 129 -9.66 1.69 16.86
N TYR A 130 -8.78 0.68 16.84
CA TYR A 130 -7.98 0.32 18.00
C TYR A 130 -7.01 1.44 18.40
N ASP A 131 -6.28 2.00 17.44
CA ASP A 131 -5.33 3.11 17.66
C ASP A 131 -6.04 4.40 18.15
N MET A 132 -7.32 4.57 17.80
CA MET A 132 -8.19 5.66 18.30
C MET A 132 -8.88 5.34 19.64
N HIS A 133 -8.56 4.23 20.31
CA HIS A 133 -9.18 3.76 21.56
C HIS A 133 -10.69 3.44 21.49
N GLN A 134 -11.19 3.11 20.30
CA GLN A 134 -12.58 2.69 20.06
C GLN A 134 -12.70 1.16 20.06
N GLU A 135 -12.42 0.54 21.21
CA GLU A 135 -12.27 -0.92 21.34
C GLU A 135 -13.51 -1.72 20.91
N SER A 136 -14.71 -1.24 21.24
CA SER A 136 -15.98 -1.92 20.90
C SER A 136 -16.18 -2.02 19.38
N GLN A 137 -15.87 -0.94 18.65
CA GLN A 137 -15.94 -0.90 17.20
C GLN A 137 -14.84 -1.75 16.56
N SER A 138 -13.60 -1.63 17.07
CA SER A 138 -12.47 -2.43 16.60
C SER A 138 -12.75 -3.93 16.71
N MET A 139 -13.25 -4.39 17.87
CA MET A 139 -13.63 -5.79 18.11
C MET A 139 -14.71 -6.26 17.13
N THR A 140 -15.68 -5.40 16.82
CA THR A 140 -16.75 -5.71 15.85
C THR A 140 -16.18 -5.91 14.45
N LEU A 141 -15.29 -5.01 14.01
CA LEU A 141 -14.62 -5.08 12.72
C LEU A 141 -13.71 -6.32 12.61
N PHE A 142 -12.90 -6.62 13.63
CA PHE A 142 -12.07 -7.84 13.63
C PHE A 142 -12.90 -9.12 13.58
N LYS A 143 -14.06 -9.17 14.27
CA LYS A 143 -14.99 -10.30 14.15
C LYS A 143 -15.55 -10.43 12.74
N GLN A 144 -15.81 -9.31 12.05
CA GLN A 144 -16.25 -9.31 10.66
C GLN A 144 -15.16 -9.83 9.73
N VAL A 145 -13.91 -9.38 9.89
CA VAL A 145 -12.75 -9.90 9.13
C VAL A 145 -12.62 -11.41 9.28
N ARG A 146 -12.64 -11.92 10.52
CA ARG A 146 -12.55 -13.36 10.77
C ARG A 146 -13.67 -14.18 10.12
N LYS A 147 -14.89 -13.63 10.05
CA LYS A 147 -16.01 -14.27 9.35
C LYS A 147 -15.79 -14.35 7.85
N LEU A 148 -15.06 -13.40 7.26
CA LEU A 148 -14.71 -13.41 5.84
C LEU A 148 -13.58 -14.40 5.56
N ASP A 149 -12.55 -14.44 6.39
CA ASP A 149 -11.43 -15.37 6.23
C ASP A 149 -11.87 -16.84 6.31
N ASN A 150 -12.81 -17.16 7.22
CA ASN A 150 -13.37 -18.50 7.36
C ASN A 150 -14.24 -18.97 6.16
N ARG A 151 -14.47 -18.12 5.15
CA ARG A 151 -15.27 -18.44 3.95
C ARG A 151 -14.42 -18.75 2.72
N LEU A 152 -13.11 -18.54 2.78
CA LEU A 152 -12.13 -18.86 1.73
C LEU A 152 -11.59 -20.29 1.91
#